data_AF-Q01156-F1
#
_entry.id   AF-Q01156-F1
#
_cell.length_a   1.000
_cell.length_b   1.000
_cell.length_c   1.000
_cell.angle_alpha   90.00
_cell.angle_beta   90.00
_cell.angle_gamma   90.00
#
_symmetry.space_group_name_H-M   'P 1'
#
loop_
_entity.id
_entity.type
_entity.pdbx_description
1 polymer ?
#
loop_
_entity_poly.entity_id
_entity_poly.type
_entity_poly.pdbx_seq_one_letter_code
_entity_poly.pdbx_strand_id
1 'polypeptide(L)'
;TMYNEDEYDFTRTMHAVMKNISHFCRRSKSRTWGENGWQRVVVCIVSDGREKIHPRTLDALAAMGVYQHGIAKNYVNQKAVQAHVYEYTTQVSLDADLKFKGAEKGIVPCQMLFCLKERNQRKLNSHRWFFNAFGKALNPSVCILLDVGTRPGGNSLYHLWKAFDTDSNVAGACGEIKAMKGRLGQNLLNPLVASQNFEYK
;
A
#
# COMPACT_ATOMS: atom_id res chain seq x y z
N THR A 1 1.74 -3.45 4.96
CA THR A 1 1.75 -4.93 5.08
C THR A 1 0.35 -5.45 4.88
N MET A 2 0.20 -6.66 4.38
CA MET A 2 -1.09 -7.28 4.05
C MET A 2 -1.14 -8.71 4.62
N TYR A 3 -2.29 -9.14 5.09
CA TYR A 3 -2.55 -10.50 5.57
C TYR A 3 -3.64 -11.18 4.73
N ASN A 4 -4.91 -10.96 5.08
CA ASN A 4 -6.07 -11.62 4.48
C ASN A 4 -7.20 -10.63 4.14
N GLU A 5 -6.88 -9.34 4.04
CA GLU A 5 -7.83 -8.29 3.67
C GLU A 5 -8.45 -8.60 2.30
N ASP A 6 -9.75 -8.33 2.18
CA ASP A 6 -10.52 -8.57 0.97
C ASP A 6 -10.19 -7.55 -0.15
N GLU A 7 -10.81 -7.72 -1.31
CA GLU A 7 -10.57 -6.85 -2.45
C GLU A 7 -11.02 -5.40 -2.18
N TYR A 8 -12.02 -5.17 -1.32
CA TYR A 8 -12.51 -3.82 -1.03
C TYR A 8 -11.54 -3.06 -0.13
N ASP A 9 -11.01 -3.71 0.89
CA ASP A 9 -10.02 -3.15 1.79
C ASP A 9 -8.69 -2.93 1.08
N PHE A 10 -8.29 -3.88 0.23
CA PHE A 10 -7.12 -3.75 -0.64
C PHE A 10 -7.26 -2.59 -1.62
N THR A 11 -8.30 -2.57 -2.44
CA THR A 11 -8.47 -1.55 -3.50
C THR A 11 -8.68 -0.17 -2.90
N ARG A 12 -9.40 -0.04 -1.79
CA ARG A 12 -9.54 1.24 -1.06
C ARG A 12 -8.20 1.80 -0.62
N THR A 13 -7.34 0.95 -0.06
CA THR A 13 -5.99 1.32 0.38
C THR A 13 -5.14 1.70 -0.83
N MET A 14 -5.03 0.80 -1.81
CA MET A 14 -4.14 0.94 -2.96
C MET A 14 -4.54 2.12 -3.85
N HIS A 15 -5.83 2.31 -4.11
CA HIS A 15 -6.33 3.47 -4.85
C HIS A 15 -5.96 4.78 -4.15
N ALA A 16 -6.14 4.85 -2.83
CA ALA A 16 -5.78 6.06 -2.07
C ALA A 16 -4.26 6.31 -2.04
N VAL A 17 -3.43 5.26 -2.00
CA VAL A 17 -1.98 5.36 -2.20
C VAL A 17 -1.67 5.95 -3.57
N MET A 18 -2.25 5.42 -4.65
CA MET A 18 -2.02 5.92 -6.01
C MET A 18 -2.49 7.37 -6.19
N LYS A 19 -3.61 7.77 -5.56
CA LYS A 19 -4.05 9.18 -5.54
C LYS A 19 -3.07 10.09 -4.80
N ASN A 20 -2.42 9.61 -3.74
CA ASN A 20 -1.34 10.36 -3.08
C ASN A 20 -0.11 10.49 -4.01
N ILE A 21 0.27 9.44 -4.73
CA ILE A 21 1.34 9.50 -5.75
C ILE A 21 1.00 10.53 -6.84
N SER A 22 -0.24 10.55 -7.32
CA SER A 22 -0.72 11.60 -8.22
C SER A 22 -0.65 12.99 -7.59
N HIS A 23 -0.89 13.12 -6.28
CA HIS A 23 -0.76 14.39 -5.57
C HIS A 23 0.68 14.87 -5.55
N PHE A 24 1.66 14.00 -5.26
CA PHE A 24 3.08 14.31 -5.41
C PHE A 24 3.37 14.81 -6.83
N CYS A 25 2.85 14.15 -7.86
CA CYS A 25 3.13 14.51 -9.24
C CYS A 25 2.56 15.88 -9.67
N ARG A 26 1.54 16.37 -8.97
CA ARG A 26 0.90 17.68 -9.24
C ARG A 26 1.61 18.85 -8.55
N ARG A 27 2.65 18.60 -7.75
CA ARG A 27 3.37 19.65 -6.99
C ARG A 27 4.31 20.43 -7.91
N SER A 28 3.78 21.39 -8.66
CA SER A 28 4.57 22.27 -9.55
C SER A 28 5.53 23.22 -8.83
N LYS A 29 5.26 23.54 -7.55
CA LYS A 29 6.12 24.37 -6.70
C LYS A 29 6.90 23.50 -5.70
N SER A 30 7.68 22.54 -6.20
CA SER A 30 8.56 21.68 -5.41
C SER A 30 9.89 21.48 -6.13
N ARG A 31 10.99 21.38 -5.37
CA ARG A 31 12.30 21.00 -5.91
C ARG A 31 12.42 19.49 -6.15
N THR A 32 11.66 18.69 -5.39
CA THR A 32 11.74 17.23 -5.38
C THR A 32 10.64 16.60 -6.22
N TRP A 33 9.43 17.16 -6.17
CA TRP A 33 8.24 16.62 -6.80
C TRP A 33 7.84 17.41 -8.05
N GLY A 34 7.10 16.76 -8.95
CA GLY A 34 6.69 17.28 -10.25
C GLY A 34 6.12 16.14 -11.09
N GLU A 35 5.87 16.36 -12.38
CA GLU A 35 5.16 15.40 -13.27
C GLU A 35 5.68 13.95 -13.18
N ASN A 36 7.01 13.77 -13.10
CA ASN A 36 7.67 12.48 -12.98
C ASN A 36 7.93 12.02 -11.54
N GLY A 37 7.28 12.64 -10.55
CA GLY A 37 7.48 12.37 -9.13
C GLY A 37 7.21 10.91 -8.74
N TRP A 38 6.34 10.23 -9.48
CA TRP A 38 6.05 8.81 -9.29
C TRP A 38 7.28 7.90 -9.43
N GLN A 39 8.28 8.29 -10.22
CA GLN A 39 9.52 7.52 -10.39
C GLN A 39 10.36 7.46 -9.11
N ARG A 40 10.12 8.38 -8.17
CA ARG A 40 10.79 8.43 -6.86
C ARG A 40 10.07 7.61 -5.79
N VAL A 41 8.94 6.98 -6.12
CA VAL A 41 8.10 6.24 -5.17
C VAL A 41 7.96 4.79 -5.62
N VAL A 42 8.32 3.87 -4.72
CA VAL A 42 8.07 2.44 -4.89
C VAL A 42 7.06 1.99 -3.85
N VAL A 43 5.97 1.36 -4.28
CA VAL A 43 4.98 0.74 -3.39
C VAL A 43 5.34 -0.73 -3.22
N CYS A 44 5.73 -1.10 -2.00
CA CYS A 44 6.05 -2.49 -1.64
C CYS A 44 4.90 -3.11 -0.83
N ILE A 45 4.25 -4.12 -1.38
CA ILE A 45 3.22 -4.92 -0.71
C ILE A 45 3.86 -6.21 -0.24
N VAL A 46 3.98 -6.39 1.08
CA VAL A 46 4.39 -7.66 1.69
C VAL A 46 3.16 -8.38 2.22
N SER A 47 2.79 -9.50 1.58
CA SER A 47 1.66 -10.35 1.94
C SER A 47 2.09 -11.54 2.77
N ASP A 48 1.46 -11.74 3.93
CA ASP A 48 1.88 -12.66 4.98
C ASP A 48 1.25 -14.06 4.88
N GLY A 49 1.72 -14.84 3.91
CA GLY A 49 1.33 -16.23 3.71
C GLY A 49 0.47 -16.43 2.48
N ARG A 50 0.93 -17.30 1.59
CA ARG A 50 0.30 -17.58 0.29
C ARG A 50 -1.04 -18.29 0.43
N GLU A 51 -1.21 -19.12 1.44
CA GLU A 51 -2.49 -19.77 1.74
C GLU A 51 -3.45 -18.86 2.51
N LYS A 52 -2.99 -17.69 2.96
CA LYS A 52 -3.77 -16.77 3.81
C LYS A 52 -4.29 -15.56 3.08
N ILE A 53 -3.63 -15.14 2.01
CA ILE A 53 -4.10 -14.06 1.16
C ILE A 53 -5.50 -14.36 0.62
N HIS A 54 -6.36 -13.34 0.59
CA HIS A 54 -7.72 -13.48 0.07
C HIS A 54 -7.68 -13.69 -1.46
N PRO A 55 -8.39 -14.69 -2.02
CA PRO A 55 -8.36 -14.98 -3.46
C PRO A 55 -8.76 -13.79 -4.34
N ARG A 56 -9.77 -13.02 -3.93
CA ARG A 56 -10.22 -11.84 -4.67
C ARG A 56 -9.21 -10.68 -4.65
N THR A 57 -8.37 -10.63 -3.62
CA THR A 57 -7.25 -9.68 -3.55
C THR A 57 -6.15 -10.07 -4.54
N LEU A 58 -5.91 -11.38 -4.74
CA LEU A 58 -5.05 -11.85 -5.84
C LEU A 58 -5.65 -11.51 -7.21
N ASP A 59 -6.97 -11.67 -7.40
CA ASP A 59 -7.65 -11.27 -8.64
C ASP A 59 -7.46 -9.76 -8.89
N ALA A 60 -7.58 -8.91 -7.85
CA ALA A 60 -7.36 -7.47 -7.95
C ALA A 60 -5.91 -7.12 -8.30
N LEU A 61 -4.93 -7.79 -7.67
CA LEU A 61 -3.51 -7.63 -8.01
C LEU A 61 -3.20 -8.07 -9.45
N ALA A 62 -3.83 -9.15 -9.93
CA ALA A 62 -3.72 -9.59 -11.31
C ALA A 62 -4.36 -8.61 -12.28
N ALA A 63 -5.54 -8.08 -11.96
CA ALA A 63 -6.22 -7.04 -12.73
C ALA A 63 -5.39 -5.75 -12.84
N MET A 64 -4.58 -5.44 -11.82
CA MET A 64 -3.62 -4.33 -11.84
C MET A 64 -2.31 -4.66 -12.59
N GLY A 65 -2.13 -5.91 -13.04
CA GLY A 65 -0.96 -6.40 -13.77
C GLY A 65 0.23 -6.83 -12.88
N VAL A 66 0.10 -6.73 -11.55
CA VAL A 66 1.21 -6.95 -10.61
C VAL A 66 1.38 -8.43 -10.26
N TYR A 67 0.35 -9.26 -10.47
CA TYR A 67 0.38 -10.68 -10.12
C TYR A 67 -0.08 -11.56 -11.29
N GLN A 68 0.51 -12.75 -11.40
CA GLN A 68 0.13 -13.75 -12.39
C GLN A 68 -0.10 -15.12 -11.74
N HIS A 69 -1.26 -15.70 -12.01
CA HIS A 69 -1.64 -17.02 -11.49
C HIS A 69 -0.77 -18.14 -12.10
N GLY A 70 -0.53 -19.20 -11.30
CA GLY A 70 0.12 -20.43 -11.75
C GLY A 70 1.65 -20.41 -11.83
N ILE A 71 2.29 -19.25 -11.64
CA ILE A 71 3.76 -19.15 -11.64
C ILE A 71 4.36 -19.65 -10.32
N ALA A 72 3.73 -19.33 -9.19
CA ALA A 72 4.27 -19.62 -7.86
C ALA A 72 4.47 -21.12 -7.60
N LYS A 73 5.70 -21.50 -7.21
CA LYS A 73 6.16 -22.87 -6.93
C LYS A 73 6.59 -23.03 -5.47
N ASN A 74 6.37 -24.21 -4.89
CA ASN A 74 6.74 -24.47 -3.50
C ASN A 74 8.24 -24.80 -3.34
N TYR A 75 8.88 -25.33 -4.39
CA TYR A 75 10.30 -25.69 -4.41
C TYR A 75 10.96 -25.25 -5.72
N VAL A 76 12.21 -24.78 -5.63
CA VAL A 76 13.09 -24.50 -6.77
C VAL A 76 14.46 -25.08 -6.44
N ASN A 77 15.04 -25.89 -7.34
CA ASN A 77 16.33 -26.55 -7.13
C ASN A 77 16.40 -27.30 -5.78
N GLN A 78 15.34 -28.05 -5.45
CA GLN A 78 15.18 -28.80 -4.19
C GLN A 78 15.18 -27.93 -2.92
N LYS A 79 15.18 -26.60 -3.04
CA LYS A 79 15.08 -25.67 -1.91
C LYS A 79 13.65 -25.15 -1.80
N ALA A 80 13.12 -25.13 -0.58
CA ALA A 80 11.79 -24.60 -0.31
C ALA A 80 11.78 -23.08 -0.56
N VAL A 81 10.83 -22.63 -1.39
CA VAL A 81 10.62 -21.20 -1.65
C VAL A 81 10.19 -20.51 -0.35
N GLN A 82 10.70 -19.31 -0.11
CA GLN A 82 10.34 -18.50 1.06
C GLN A 82 9.32 -17.41 0.72
N ALA A 83 9.41 -16.87 -0.50
CA ALA A 83 8.50 -15.87 -1.02
C ALA A 83 8.55 -15.83 -2.55
N HIS A 84 7.49 -15.31 -3.15
CA HIS A 84 7.40 -14.94 -4.55
C HIS A 84 7.40 -13.42 -4.68
N VAL A 85 8.29 -12.88 -5.51
CA VAL A 85 8.40 -11.43 -5.74
C VAL A 85 8.00 -11.14 -7.17
N TYR A 86 7.09 -10.19 -7.33
CA TYR A 86 6.62 -9.68 -8.61
C TYR A 86 6.90 -8.18 -8.66
N GLU A 87 7.26 -7.69 -9.83
CA GLU A 87 7.54 -6.28 -10.07
C GLU A 87 6.80 -5.83 -11.33
N TYR A 88 6.11 -4.70 -11.22
CA TYR A 88 5.38 -4.12 -12.35
C TYR A 88 5.12 -2.63 -12.14
N THR A 89 5.18 -1.84 -13.21
CA THR A 89 4.75 -0.45 -13.21
C THR A 89 3.28 -0.38 -13.65
N THR A 90 2.36 -0.38 -12.69
CA THR A 90 0.93 -0.30 -13.02
C THR A 90 0.53 1.12 -13.40
N GLN A 91 -0.36 1.24 -14.39
CA GLN A 91 -0.94 2.51 -14.84
C GLN A 91 -2.44 2.61 -14.55
N VAL A 92 -3.00 1.59 -13.91
CA VAL A 92 -4.41 1.51 -13.58
C VAL A 92 -4.57 1.24 -12.09
N SER A 93 -5.66 1.75 -11.54
CA SER A 93 -6.09 1.44 -10.17
C SER A 93 -7.52 0.94 -10.18
N LEU A 94 -7.89 0.10 -9.23
CA LEU A 94 -9.28 -0.24 -8.94
C LEU A 94 -9.75 0.64 -7.79
N ASP A 95 -10.86 1.36 -7.96
CA ASP A 95 -11.47 2.14 -6.88
C ASP A 95 -12.23 1.24 -5.88
N ALA A 96 -12.83 1.86 -4.86
CA ALA A 96 -13.59 1.14 -3.83
C ALA A 96 -14.86 0.45 -4.37
N ASP A 97 -15.30 0.78 -5.59
CA ASP A 97 -16.40 0.11 -6.29
C ASP A 97 -15.88 -0.93 -7.30
N LEU A 98 -14.59 -1.29 -7.21
CA LEU A 98 -13.88 -2.23 -8.10
C LEU A 98 -13.89 -1.79 -9.57
N LYS A 99 -13.96 -0.48 -9.83
CA LYS A 99 -13.91 0.08 -11.19
C LYS A 99 -12.52 0.58 -11.51
N PHE A 100 -12.04 0.24 -12.71
CA PHE A 100 -10.79 0.75 -13.22
C PHE A 100 -10.78 2.28 -13.34
N LYS A 101 -9.65 2.88 -12.95
CA LYS A 101 -9.30 4.28 -13.15
C LYS A 101 -7.91 4.34 -13.73
N GLY A 102 -7.76 5.03 -14.87
CA GLY A 102 -6.48 5.28 -15.51
C GLY A 102 -6.11 6.76 -15.50
N ALA A 103 -5.29 7.13 -16.49
CA ALA A 103 -4.78 8.48 -16.69
C ALA A 103 -5.91 9.53 -16.81
N GLU A 104 -7.06 9.16 -17.38
CA GLU A 104 -8.24 10.02 -17.54
C GLU A 104 -8.86 10.46 -16.21
N LYS A 105 -8.58 9.73 -15.12
CA LYS A 105 -8.96 10.09 -13.74
C LYS A 105 -7.78 10.60 -12.91
N GLY A 106 -6.68 10.92 -13.58
CA GLY A 106 -5.46 11.46 -13.01
C GLY A 106 -4.68 10.44 -12.18
N ILE A 107 -4.83 9.14 -12.48
CA ILE A 107 -3.90 8.12 -11.99
C ILE A 107 -2.61 8.23 -12.79
N VAL A 108 -1.49 8.24 -12.08
CA VAL A 108 -0.15 8.23 -12.67
C VAL A 108 0.44 6.82 -12.54
N PRO A 109 1.49 6.48 -13.30
CA PRO A 109 2.18 5.21 -13.13
C PRO A 109 2.65 5.01 -11.69
N CYS A 110 2.64 3.76 -11.20
CA CYS A 110 3.06 3.41 -9.86
C CYS A 110 4.00 2.21 -9.93
N GLN A 111 5.25 2.38 -9.50
CA GLN A 111 6.19 1.26 -9.39
C GLN A 111 5.78 0.38 -8.21
N MET A 112 5.44 -0.88 -8.49
CA MET A 112 4.97 -1.82 -7.48
C MET A 112 5.89 -3.02 -7.35
N LEU A 113 6.18 -3.38 -6.10
CA LEU A 113 6.78 -4.64 -5.70
C LEU A 113 5.76 -5.42 -4.87
N PHE A 114 5.38 -6.60 -5.33
CA PHE A 114 4.52 -7.50 -4.58
C PHE A 114 5.31 -8.72 -4.11
N CYS A 115 5.44 -8.86 -2.79
CA CYS A 115 6.09 -9.98 -2.14
C CYS A 115 5.05 -10.86 -1.46
N LEU A 116 4.77 -12.02 -2.03
CA LEU A 116 3.91 -13.05 -1.47
C LEU A 116 4.74 -14.07 -0.69
N LYS A 117 4.74 -13.96 0.64
CA LYS A 117 5.45 -14.92 1.51
C LYS A 117 4.77 -16.27 1.47
N GLU A 118 5.53 -17.36 1.49
CA GLU A 118 4.96 -18.71 1.54
C GLU A 118 4.29 -18.98 2.90
N ARG A 119 4.93 -18.55 4.00
CA ARG A 119 4.46 -18.79 5.37
C ARG A 119 3.91 -17.52 6.02
N ASN A 120 2.80 -17.66 6.75
CA ASN A 120 2.32 -16.65 7.68
C ASN A 120 3.24 -16.64 8.92
N GLN A 121 3.89 -15.51 9.15
CA GLN A 121 4.81 -15.30 10.28
C GLN A 121 4.48 -14.03 11.09
N ARG A 122 3.26 -13.51 10.93
CA ARG A 122 2.72 -12.30 11.56
C ARG A 122 3.40 -11.00 11.11
N LYS A 123 2.74 -9.89 11.46
CA LYS A 123 3.09 -8.51 11.07
C LYS A 123 4.56 -8.13 11.29
N LEU A 124 5.13 -8.42 12.46
CA LEU A 124 6.52 -8.08 12.78
C LEU A 124 7.53 -8.74 11.82
N ASN A 125 7.26 -9.97 11.41
CA ASN A 125 8.10 -10.65 10.42
C ASN A 125 7.96 -10.01 9.03
N SER A 126 6.75 -9.62 8.63
CA SER A 126 6.53 -8.90 7.37
C SER A 126 7.25 -7.54 7.34
N HIS A 127 7.33 -6.82 8.47
CA HIS A 127 8.18 -5.64 8.57
C HIS A 127 9.68 -5.97 8.47
N ARG A 128 10.15 -7.08 9.05
CA ARG A 128 11.55 -7.52 8.87
C ARG A 128 11.87 -7.82 7.42
N TRP A 129 10.97 -8.47 6.67
CA TRP A 129 11.11 -8.65 5.22
C TRP A 129 11.25 -7.30 4.51
N PHE A 130 10.38 -6.34 4.85
CA PHE A 130 10.47 -5.00 4.30
C PHE A 130 11.83 -4.36 4.59
N PHE A 131 12.22 -4.18 5.85
CA PHE A 131 13.43 -3.43 6.18
C PHE A 131 14.73 -4.16 5.81
N ASN A 132 14.83 -5.46 6.05
CA ASN A 132 16.08 -6.20 5.88
C ASN A 132 16.33 -6.66 4.44
N ALA A 133 15.27 -6.82 3.63
CA ALA A 133 15.41 -7.22 2.23
C ALA A 133 15.14 -6.03 1.30
N PHE A 134 13.89 -5.57 1.20
CA PHE A 134 13.51 -4.55 0.22
C PHE A 134 14.09 -3.18 0.54
N GLY A 135 14.04 -2.74 1.79
CA GLY A 135 14.64 -1.48 2.25
C GLY A 135 16.15 -1.46 2.03
N LYS A 136 16.83 -2.58 2.30
CA LYS A 136 18.26 -2.73 2.02
C LYS A 136 18.58 -2.68 0.52
N ALA A 137 17.73 -3.28 -0.33
CA ALA A 137 17.93 -3.28 -1.78
C ALA A 137 17.61 -1.94 -2.44
N LEU A 138 16.52 -1.28 -2.02
CA LEU A 138 16.05 -0.01 -2.58
C LEU A 138 16.76 1.21 -2.00
N ASN A 139 17.32 1.09 -0.79
CA ASN A 139 17.95 2.19 -0.03
C ASN A 139 17.11 3.48 -0.01
N PRO A 140 15.84 3.44 0.44
CA PRO A 140 14.94 4.59 0.39
C PRO A 140 15.32 5.66 1.42
N SER A 141 15.18 6.95 1.07
CA SER A 141 15.38 8.05 2.00
C SER A 141 14.27 8.16 3.06
N VAL A 142 13.04 7.79 2.71
CA VAL A 142 11.88 7.80 3.61
C VAL A 142 11.07 6.51 3.39
N CYS A 143 10.75 5.83 4.49
CA CYS A 143 9.85 4.67 4.49
C CYS A 143 8.52 5.04 5.13
N ILE A 144 7.41 4.85 4.43
CA ILE A 144 6.07 5.00 4.99
C ILE A 144 5.44 3.62 5.14
N LEU A 145 5.11 3.25 6.39
CA LEU A 145 4.41 2.00 6.69
C LEU A 145 2.91 2.24 6.68
N LEU A 146 2.18 1.40 5.93
CA LEU A 146 0.74 1.43 5.85
C LEU A 146 0.19 0.00 5.95
N ASP A 147 -0.85 -0.18 6.76
CA ASP A 147 -1.62 -1.42 6.82
C ASP A 147 -2.73 -1.41 5.78
N VAL A 148 -2.90 -2.54 5.09
CA VAL A 148 -4.04 -2.72 4.18
C VAL A 148 -5.34 -2.69 4.98
N GLY A 149 -6.38 -2.09 4.41
CA GLY A 149 -7.63 -1.74 5.09
C GLY A 149 -7.66 -0.28 5.58
N THR A 150 -6.51 0.42 5.61
CA THR A 150 -6.45 1.85 5.94
C THR A 150 -6.50 2.71 4.69
N ARG A 151 -7.39 3.72 4.67
CA ARG A 151 -7.45 4.71 3.58
C ARG A 151 -6.63 5.96 3.94
N PRO A 152 -5.44 6.18 3.34
CA PRO A 152 -4.71 7.44 3.53
C PRO A 152 -5.54 8.63 3.01
N GLY A 153 -5.45 9.76 3.72
CA GLY A 153 -6.01 11.02 3.27
C GLY A 153 -5.36 11.48 1.95
N GLY A 154 -6.02 12.32 1.16
CA GLY A 154 -5.58 12.64 -0.21
C GLY A 154 -4.20 13.29 -0.34
N ASN A 155 -3.68 13.87 0.74
CA ASN A 155 -2.35 14.48 0.84
C ASN A 155 -1.56 13.99 2.07
N SER A 156 -2.03 12.94 2.77
CA SER A 156 -1.42 12.53 4.03
C SER A 156 -0.02 11.99 3.85
N LEU A 157 0.24 11.24 2.77
CA LEU A 157 1.58 10.71 2.49
C LEU A 157 2.57 11.83 2.17
N TYR A 158 2.11 12.88 1.50
CA TYR A 158 2.91 14.08 1.25
C TYR A 158 3.30 14.77 2.55
N HIS A 159 2.37 14.93 3.49
CA HIS A 159 2.68 15.56 4.78
C HIS A 159 3.64 14.73 5.64
N LEU A 160 3.50 13.40 5.63
CA LEU A 160 4.48 12.52 6.27
C LEU A 160 5.87 12.70 5.67
N TRP A 161 5.99 12.66 4.33
CA TRP A 161 7.27 12.91 3.66
C TRP A 161 7.80 14.33 3.93
N LYS A 162 6.92 15.34 3.93
CA LYS A 162 7.30 16.74 4.07
C LYS A 162 7.90 17.04 5.44
N ALA A 163 7.54 16.29 6.49
CA ALA A 163 8.16 16.40 7.80
C ALA A 163 9.67 16.13 7.73
N PHE A 164 10.08 15.04 7.07
CA PHE A 164 11.49 14.70 6.85
C PHE A 164 12.21 15.67 5.92
N ASP A 165 11.53 16.19 4.89
CA ASP A 165 12.09 17.18 3.96
C ASP A 165 12.28 18.56 4.61
N THR A 166 11.52 18.88 5.67
CA THR A 166 11.57 20.19 6.33
C THR A 166 12.63 20.23 7.43
N ASP A 167 12.84 19.12 8.14
CA ASP A 167 13.80 19.04 9.23
C ASP A 167 14.58 17.72 9.18
N SER A 168 15.89 17.83 8.95
CA SER A 168 16.80 16.68 8.85
C SER A 168 16.99 15.94 10.18
N ASN A 169 16.53 16.50 11.31
CA ASN A 169 16.59 15.84 12.62
C ASN A 169 15.38 14.95 12.89
N VAL A 170 14.36 14.97 12.03
CA VAL A 170 13.16 14.13 12.19
C VAL A 170 13.50 12.69 11.85
N ALA A 171 13.44 11.81 12.85
CA ALA A 171 13.62 10.37 12.69
C ALA A 171 12.30 9.61 12.45
N GLY A 172 11.14 10.25 12.67
CA GLY A 172 9.84 9.62 12.53
C GLY A 172 8.69 10.63 12.47
N ALA A 173 7.65 10.28 11.71
CA ALA A 173 6.39 11.02 11.64
C ALA A 173 5.23 10.02 11.64
N CYS A 174 4.12 10.38 12.27
CA CYS A 174 2.91 9.56 12.35
C CYS A 174 1.68 10.37 11.94
N GLY A 175 0.73 9.71 11.29
CA GLY A 175 -0.59 10.27 11.02
C GLY A 175 -1.58 9.91 12.13
N GLU A 176 -2.73 10.59 12.13
CA GLU A 176 -3.86 10.24 12.99
C GLU A 176 -4.80 9.28 12.24
N ILE A 177 -5.25 8.22 12.90
CA ILE A 177 -6.23 7.27 12.35
C ILE A 177 -7.62 7.69 12.82
N LYS A 178 -8.62 7.62 11.94
CA LYS A 178 -10.02 7.93 12.27
C LYS A 178 -10.95 6.89 11.68
N ALA A 179 -11.94 6.49 12.48
CA ALA A 179 -13.00 5.60 12.00
C ALA A 179 -13.83 6.27 10.89
N MET A 180 -14.27 5.47 9.93
CA MET A 180 -15.18 5.93 8.86
C MET A 180 -16.60 6.02 9.39
N LYS A 181 -16.97 7.19 9.92
CA LYS A 181 -18.27 7.46 10.55
C LYS A 181 -19.47 7.44 9.59
N GLY A 182 -19.26 7.31 8.29
CA GLY A 182 -20.33 7.38 7.29
C GLY A 182 -20.92 8.79 7.14
N ARG A 183 -21.90 8.93 6.24
CA ARG A 183 -22.59 10.20 6.02
C ARG A 183 -23.30 10.61 7.30
N LEU A 184 -23.08 11.85 7.76
CA LEU A 184 -23.68 12.40 8.99
C LEU A 184 -23.46 11.53 10.26
N GLY A 185 -22.40 10.71 10.29
CA GLY A 185 -22.11 9.88 11.46
C GLY A 185 -22.96 8.62 11.60
N GLN A 186 -23.75 8.25 10.59
CA GLN A 186 -24.65 7.09 10.63
C GLN A 186 -23.97 5.79 11.06
N ASN A 187 -22.70 5.57 10.70
CA ASN A 187 -22.00 4.34 11.08
C ASN A 187 -21.71 4.27 12.58
N LEU A 188 -21.75 5.37 13.34
CA LEU A 188 -21.57 5.36 14.80
C LEU A 188 -22.71 4.65 15.55
N LEU A 189 -23.83 4.37 14.87
CA LEU A 189 -24.88 3.50 15.43
C LEU A 189 -24.43 2.03 15.48
N ASN A 190 -23.44 1.64 14.68
CA ASN A 190 -22.84 0.32 14.77
C ASN A 190 -21.84 0.31 15.95
N PRO A 191 -22.03 -0.55 16.97
CA PRO A 191 -21.20 -0.58 18.16
C PRO A 191 -19.71 -0.85 17.86
N LEU A 192 -19.40 -1.58 16.79
CA LEU A 192 -18.01 -1.84 16.36
C LEU A 192 -17.34 -0.57 15.82
N VAL A 193 -18.08 0.25 15.06
CA VAL A 193 -17.54 1.52 14.54
C VAL A 193 -17.46 2.55 15.65
N ALA A 194 -18.42 2.55 16.58
CA ALA A 194 -18.42 3.42 17.74
C ALA A 194 -17.22 3.13 18.67
N SER A 195 -16.94 1.86 18.96
CA SER A 195 -15.80 1.45 19.77
C SER A 195 -14.47 1.82 19.10
N GLN A 196 -14.33 1.56 17.80
CA GLN A 196 -13.16 2.02 17.03
C GLN A 196 -13.03 3.55 17.07
N ASN A 197 -14.12 4.28 16.88
CA ASN A 197 -14.08 5.74 16.95
C ASN A 197 -13.67 6.26 18.34
N PHE A 198 -14.00 5.54 19.41
CA PHE A 198 -13.54 5.86 20.77
C PHE A 198 -12.06 5.49 20.96
N GLU A 199 -11.61 4.33 20.46
CA GLU A 199 -10.22 3.89 20.57
C GLU A 199 -9.24 4.80 19.83
N TYR A 200 -9.62 5.28 18.65
CA TYR A 200 -8.76 6.10 17.78
C TYR A 200 -8.93 7.62 17.99
N LYS A 201 -9.64 8.08 19.03
CA LYS A 201 -9.78 9.49 19.41
C LYS A 201 -9.33 9.75 20.84
#